data_AF-A0A2D9NJJ1-F1
#
_entry.id   AF-A0A2D9NJJ1-F1
#
_cell.length_a   1.000
_cell.length_b   1.000
_cell.length_c   1.000
_cell.angle_alpha   90.00
_cell.angle_beta   90.00
_cell.angle_gamma   90.00
#
_symmetry.space_group_name_H-M   'P 1'
#
loop_
_entity.id
_entity.type
_entity.pdbx_description
1 polymer ?
#
loop_
_entity_poly.entity_id
_entity_poly.type
_entity_poly.pdbx_seq_one_letter_code
_entity_poly.pdbx_strand_id
1 'polypeptide(L)'
;MSDVMSSDEIEFDDDDVIENATLCEACGDITEHEILKEKKVGDGRDLLLKCISCSSITTLNIRPPKLIRIPFILTEGPNSQKITIDIDNDEEFRIGDVFDEDDKLWSINQILISGDRKAKMAVASEVTSISALRTDMVIVKLTMTRGEFSDSQSITVEHGKTFTAGHLMDHAGETWRIRAIHTGEGRTMKGTVESQFIKRIYLHEPPNPEHFEPKTPRERRQAWKEGRLGYNPNPIVPKEVTKKRVQPSNKRKKKRPRN
;
A
#
# COMPACT_ATOMS: atom_id res chain seq x y z
N MET A 1 43.54 24.60 -41.34
CA MET A 1 42.28 25.24 -40.89
C MET A 1 41.57 24.19 -40.06
N SER A 2 41.89 24.14 -38.76
CA SER A 2 41.12 24.79 -37.67
C SER A 2 39.92 23.91 -37.31
N ASP A 3 39.72 23.39 -36.10
CA ASP A 3 40.19 23.79 -34.78
C ASP A 3 40.32 22.58 -33.83
N VAL A 4 41.25 22.73 -32.90
CA VAL A 4 41.48 21.87 -31.74
C VAL A 4 40.42 22.20 -30.69
N MET A 5 39.55 21.25 -30.35
CA MET A 5 38.75 21.32 -29.13
C MET A 5 39.49 20.51 -28.06
N SER A 6 40.24 21.23 -27.22
CA SER A 6 40.77 20.68 -25.96
C SER A 6 39.59 20.49 -25.02
N SER A 7 39.22 19.24 -24.76
CA SER A 7 38.39 18.90 -23.61
C SER A 7 39.31 18.96 -22.40
N ASP A 8 39.26 20.05 -21.65
CA ASP A 8 39.89 20.12 -20.33
C ASP A 8 39.21 19.05 -19.45
N GLU A 9 39.89 17.91 -19.30
CA GLU A 9 39.64 16.94 -18.25
C GLU A 9 39.99 17.63 -16.93
N ILE A 10 38.97 18.03 -16.19
CA ILE A 10 39.12 18.50 -14.81
C ILE A 10 39.48 17.27 -13.98
N GLU A 11 40.77 17.00 -13.82
CA GLU A 11 41.30 16.09 -12.82
C GLU A 11 41.01 16.70 -11.44
N PHE A 12 39.99 16.18 -10.76
CA PHE A 12 39.78 16.46 -9.33
C PHE A 12 40.82 15.64 -8.56
N ASP A 13 41.82 16.31 -8.00
CA ASP A 13 42.79 15.71 -7.09
C ASP A 13 42.06 15.33 -5.80
N ASP A 14 41.94 14.03 -5.50
CA ASP A 14 41.15 13.48 -4.39
C ASP A 14 41.77 13.77 -3.00
N ASP A 15 42.88 14.53 -2.92
CA ASP A 15 43.71 14.69 -1.72
C ASP A 15 43.43 15.98 -0.88
N ASP A 16 42.61 16.92 -1.35
CA ASP A 16 42.30 18.15 -0.59
C ASP A 16 41.00 18.03 0.25
N VAL A 17 40.99 17.12 1.22
CA VAL A 17 39.92 17.09 2.24
C VAL A 17 40.18 18.20 3.26
N ILE A 18 39.49 19.33 3.10
CA ILE A 18 39.58 20.47 4.03
C ILE A 18 38.93 20.08 5.37
N GLU A 19 39.74 19.84 6.40
CA GLU A 19 39.27 19.57 7.75
C GLU A 19 38.64 20.83 8.38
N ASN A 20 37.54 20.67 9.13
CA ASN A 20 36.87 21.77 9.85
C ASN A 20 36.43 22.97 8.98
N ALA A 21 36.02 22.70 7.74
CA ALA A 21 35.45 23.72 6.85
C ALA A 21 34.04 24.16 7.31
N THR A 22 33.83 25.47 7.47
CA THR A 22 32.51 26.05 7.78
C THR A 22 32.30 27.37 7.05
N LEU A 23 31.05 27.81 6.88
CA LEU A 23 30.75 29.13 6.31
C LEU A 23 31.31 30.25 7.19
N CYS A 24 32.17 31.12 6.64
CA CYS A 24 32.65 32.32 7.33
C CYS A 24 31.79 33.52 6.96
N GLU A 25 31.14 34.16 7.94
CA GLU A 25 30.31 35.36 7.70
C GLU A 25 31.11 36.55 7.15
N ALA A 26 32.41 36.64 7.45
CA ALA A 26 33.27 37.71 6.98
C ALA A 26 33.76 37.49 5.53
N CYS A 27 33.95 36.24 5.11
CA CYS A 27 34.36 35.90 3.74
C CYS A 27 33.17 35.66 2.81
N GLY A 28 32.00 35.28 3.36
CA GLY A 28 30.84 34.87 2.58
C GLY A 28 31.01 33.53 1.86
N ASP A 29 32.01 32.73 2.25
CA ASP A 29 32.34 31.46 1.61
C ASP A 29 32.72 30.39 2.65
N ILE A 30 32.75 29.13 2.23
CA ILE A 30 33.19 28.00 3.04
C ILE A 30 34.71 28.02 3.13
N THR A 31 35.24 28.21 4.32
CA THR A 31 36.68 28.31 4.56
C THR A 31 37.11 27.38 5.70
N GLU A 32 38.39 27.04 5.73
CA GLU A 32 39.00 26.32 6.83
C GLU A 32 39.06 27.21 8.09
N HIS A 33 38.77 26.60 9.25
CA HIS A 33 38.77 27.27 10.54
C HIS A 33 39.60 26.52 11.58
N GLU A 34 40.42 27.26 12.33
CA GLU A 34 41.16 26.77 13.49
C GLU A 34 40.27 26.78 14.74
N ILE A 35 40.18 25.67 15.47
CA ILE A 35 39.43 25.57 16.73
C ILE A 35 40.31 26.11 17.87
N LEU A 36 39.99 27.31 18.37
CA LEU A 36 40.69 27.92 19.51
C LEU A 36 40.22 27.37 20.86
N LYS A 37 38.92 27.06 20.98
CA LYS A 37 38.33 26.60 22.23
C LYS A 37 37.08 25.77 21.98
N GLU A 38 36.99 24.63 22.65
CA GLU A 38 35.78 23.81 22.69
C GLU A 38 35.19 23.82 24.10
N LYS A 39 33.89 24.08 24.21
CA LYS A 39 33.16 24.00 25.47
C LYS A 39 31.92 23.13 25.29
N LYS A 40 31.81 22.04 26.05
CA LYS A 40 30.59 21.22 26.11
C LYS A 40 29.49 22.00 26.85
N VAL A 41 28.31 22.08 26.25
CA VAL A 41 27.13 22.78 26.79
C VAL A 41 25.90 21.93 26.55
N GLY A 42 25.35 21.35 27.63
CA GLY A 42 24.23 20.40 27.53
C GLY A 42 24.64 19.18 26.71
N ASP A 43 23.85 18.86 25.69
CA ASP A 43 24.08 17.76 24.75
C ASP A 43 24.84 18.19 23.48
N GLY A 44 25.32 19.45 23.46
CA GLY A 44 26.06 20.03 22.34
C GLY A 44 27.41 20.61 22.76
N ARG A 45 28.01 21.35 21.83
CA ARG A 45 29.31 22.01 22.00
C ARG A 45 29.34 23.38 21.33
N ASP A 46 29.98 24.31 22.01
CA ASP A 46 30.28 25.64 21.48
C ASP A 46 31.77 25.65 21.08
N LEU A 47 32.04 25.94 19.80
CA LEU A 47 33.39 26.02 19.23
C LEU A 47 33.72 27.49 18.98
N LEU A 48 34.81 27.97 19.58
CA LEU A 48 35.41 29.24 19.20
C LEU A 48 36.35 28.98 18.03
N LEU A 49 35.96 29.45 16.86
CA LEU A 49 36.65 29.22 15.60
C LEU A 49 37.36 30.50 15.16
N LYS A 50 38.54 30.36 14.56
CA LYS A 50 39.26 31.43 13.88
C LYS A 50 39.41 31.06 12.42
N CYS A 51 38.87 31.89 11.54
CA CYS A 51 38.98 31.69 10.10
C CYS A 51 40.45 31.84 9.65
N ILE A 52 40.96 30.92 8.83
CA ILE A 52 42.35 30.98 8.35
C ILE A 52 42.53 32.09 7.30
N SER A 53 41.51 32.34 6.46
CA SER A 53 41.61 33.31 5.37
C SER A 53 41.49 34.77 5.83
N CYS A 54 40.59 35.08 6.77
CA CYS A 54 40.34 36.45 7.24
C CYS A 54 40.64 36.69 8.72
N SER A 55 41.04 35.67 9.48
CA SER A 55 41.30 35.75 10.92
C SER A 55 40.12 36.20 11.79
N SER A 56 38.90 36.22 11.26
CA SER A 56 37.70 36.52 12.05
C SER A 56 37.46 35.43 13.09
N ILE A 57 37.13 35.82 14.31
CA ILE A 57 36.78 34.90 15.39
C ILE A 57 35.26 34.81 15.48
N THR A 58 34.72 33.61 15.30
CA THR A 58 33.27 33.34 15.35
C THR A 58 33.01 32.18 16.30
N THR A 59 31.84 32.19 16.95
CA THR A 59 31.42 31.08 17.81
C THR A 59 30.39 30.23 17.09
N LEU A 60 30.71 28.96 16.83
CA LEU A 60 29.80 27.99 16.24
C LEU A 60 29.15 27.16 17.34
N ASN A 61 27.82 27.19 17.41
CA ASN A 61 27.05 26.41 18.38
C ASN A 61 26.50 25.17 17.71
N ILE A 62 27.02 23.99 18.06
CA ILE A 62 26.54 22.71 17.55
C ILE A 62 25.69 22.07 18.63
N ARG A 63 24.38 22.01 18.42
CA ARG A 63 23.44 21.37 19.37
C ARG A 63 22.42 20.56 18.58
N PRO A 64 22.05 19.35 19.04
CA PRO A 64 20.95 18.60 18.44
C PRO A 64 19.63 19.36 18.60
N PRO A 65 18.66 19.14 17.68
CA PRO A 65 17.32 19.70 17.83
C PRO A 65 16.68 19.25 19.15
N LYS A 66 15.74 20.04 19.65
CA LYS A 66 15.07 19.73 20.91
C LYS A 66 14.05 18.61 20.68
N LEU A 67 14.09 17.56 21.51
CA LEU A 67 13.03 16.57 21.57
C LEU A 67 11.77 17.16 22.19
N ILE A 68 10.62 16.92 21.56
CA ILE A 68 9.29 17.25 22.05
C ILE A 68 8.43 16.00 22.13
N ARG A 69 7.52 15.98 23.10
CA ARG A 69 6.63 14.85 23.36
C ARG A 69 5.29 15.08 22.71
N ILE A 70 4.97 14.30 21.69
CA ILE A 70 3.70 14.43 20.97
C ILE A 70 2.79 13.24 21.29
N PRO A 71 1.52 13.47 21.66
CA PRO A 71 0.56 12.39 21.86
C PRO A 71 0.06 11.86 20.51
N PHE A 72 0.17 10.55 20.32
CA PHE A 72 -0.35 9.79 19.20
C PHE A 72 -1.56 8.95 19.61
N ILE A 73 -2.60 8.97 18.79
CA ILE A 73 -3.80 8.16 18.91
C ILE A 73 -3.73 7.08 17.83
N LEU A 74 -3.29 5.90 18.22
CA LEU A 74 -3.13 4.75 17.35
C LEU A 74 -4.42 3.93 17.34
N THR A 75 -5.02 3.72 16.18
CA THR A 75 -6.30 3.01 16.05
C THR A 75 -6.15 1.75 15.20
N GLU A 76 -6.49 0.61 15.81
CA GLU A 76 -6.48 -0.72 15.21
C GLU A 76 -7.90 -1.30 15.24
N GLY A 77 -8.58 -1.26 14.10
CA GLY A 77 -9.96 -1.76 13.99
C GLY A 77 -10.90 -1.09 15.01
N PRO A 78 -11.50 -1.84 15.95
CA PRO A 78 -12.38 -1.27 16.98
C PRO A 78 -11.64 -0.67 18.19
N ASN A 79 -10.33 -0.90 18.32
CA ASN A 79 -9.54 -0.51 19.48
C ASN A 79 -8.71 0.73 19.16
N SER A 80 -8.60 1.66 20.11
CA SER A 80 -7.71 2.80 20.02
C SER A 80 -6.90 2.95 21.30
N GLN A 81 -5.63 3.31 21.15
CA GLN A 81 -4.70 3.55 22.25
C GLN A 81 -4.06 4.93 22.10
N LYS A 82 -3.77 5.56 23.23
CA LYS A 82 -3.04 6.82 23.29
C LYS A 82 -1.63 6.53 23.80
N ILE A 83 -0.64 6.92 23.01
CA ILE A 83 0.77 6.84 23.38
C ILE A 83 1.41 8.23 23.23
N THR A 84 2.61 8.39 23.76
CA THR A 84 3.39 9.63 23.60
C THR A 84 4.73 9.24 23.02
N ILE A 85 5.10 9.87 21.90
CA ILE A 85 6.35 9.61 21.18
C ILE A 85 7.24 10.84 21.32
N ASP A 86 8.53 10.62 21.56
CA ASP A 86 9.55 11.67 21.62
C ASP A 86 10.08 11.90 20.19
N ILE A 87 9.91 13.12 19.68
CA ILE A 87 10.13 13.51 18.27
C ILE A 87 10.95 14.80 18.24
N ASP A 88 11.81 14.95 17.25
CA ASP A 88 12.55 16.20 17.03
C ASP A 88 11.62 17.37 16.67
N ASN A 89 11.94 18.56 17.17
CA ASN A 89 11.09 19.76 17.04
C ASN A 89 10.83 20.18 15.59
N ASP A 90 11.80 19.92 14.71
CA ASP A 90 11.84 20.28 13.29
C ASP A 90 11.30 19.18 12.36
N GLU A 91 10.90 18.03 12.90
CA GLU A 91 10.28 16.96 12.11
C GLU A 91 8.96 17.44 11.47
N GLU A 92 8.73 17.09 10.20
CA GLU A 92 7.51 17.45 9.47
C GLU A 92 6.62 16.23 9.27
N PHE A 93 5.36 16.34 9.70
CA PHE A 93 4.35 15.30 9.50
C PHE A 93 3.43 15.64 8.35
N ARG A 94 3.11 14.64 7.52
CA ARG A 94 2.10 14.71 6.47
C ARG A 94 1.07 13.60 6.62
N ILE A 95 -0.16 13.89 6.20
CA ILE A 95 -1.19 12.85 6.10
C ILE A 95 -0.73 11.80 5.09
N GLY A 96 -0.76 10.53 5.51
CA GLY A 96 -0.33 9.38 4.73
C GLY A 96 1.07 8.88 5.06
N ASP A 97 1.86 9.62 5.83
CA ASP A 97 3.18 9.15 6.26
C ASP A 97 3.04 7.88 7.10
N VAL A 98 3.98 6.95 6.92
CA VAL A 98 3.99 5.65 7.56
C VAL A 98 5.19 5.55 8.50
N PHE A 99 4.94 5.13 9.72
CA PHE A 99 5.97 4.90 10.74
C PHE A 99 5.76 3.57 11.45
N ASP A 100 6.80 3.03 12.06
CA ASP A 100 6.76 1.84 12.90
C ASP A 100 6.61 2.20 14.37
N GLU A 101 5.77 1.45 15.07
CA GLU A 101 5.62 1.53 16.53
C GLU A 101 5.02 0.21 17.04
N ASP A 102 5.62 -0.40 18.06
CA ASP A 102 5.19 -1.68 18.66
C ASP A 102 5.07 -2.82 17.62
N ASP A 103 6.11 -2.99 16.79
CA ASP A 103 6.19 -3.99 15.70
C ASP A 103 5.03 -3.91 14.67
N LYS A 104 4.36 -2.76 14.58
CA LYS A 104 3.25 -2.50 13.66
C LYS A 104 3.53 -1.26 12.84
N LEU A 105 2.99 -1.24 11.61
CA LEU A 105 3.05 -0.07 10.73
C LEU A 105 1.79 0.76 10.85
N TRP A 106 1.96 2.07 11.02
CA TRP A 106 0.88 3.04 11.22
C TRP A 106 0.96 4.13 10.18
N SER A 107 -0.17 4.44 9.53
CA SER A 107 -0.31 5.59 8.63
C SER A 107 -1.00 6.76 9.30
N ILE A 108 -0.45 7.96 9.17
CA ILE A 108 -1.06 9.18 9.69
C ILE A 108 -2.35 9.48 8.92
N ASN A 109 -3.47 9.53 9.63
CA ASN A 109 -4.78 9.85 9.06
C ASN A 109 -5.21 11.29 9.37
N GLN A 110 -4.82 11.81 10.54
CA GLN A 110 -5.21 13.15 10.96
C GLN A 110 -4.13 13.81 11.82
N ILE A 111 -3.83 15.07 11.53
CA ILE A 111 -2.93 15.91 12.31
C ILE A 111 -3.75 17.06 12.91
N LEU A 112 -3.68 17.22 14.24
CA LEU A 112 -4.33 18.31 14.97
C LEU A 112 -3.28 19.34 15.39
N ILE A 113 -3.54 20.59 15.03
CA ILE A 113 -2.74 21.77 15.39
C ILE A 113 -3.49 22.60 16.44
N SER A 114 -2.76 23.49 17.11
CA SER A 114 -3.28 24.51 18.02
C SER A 114 -4.62 25.12 17.57
N GLY A 115 -5.59 25.08 18.49
CA GLY A 115 -6.97 25.50 18.25
C GLY A 115 -7.85 24.41 17.61
N ASP A 116 -7.52 23.12 17.81
CA ASP A 116 -8.25 21.94 17.32
C ASP A 116 -8.52 21.95 15.80
N ARG A 117 -7.62 22.59 15.05
CA ARG A 117 -7.70 22.64 13.58
C ARG A 117 -7.00 21.43 12.99
N LYS A 118 -7.59 20.87 11.92
CA LYS A 118 -6.99 19.79 11.15
C LYS A 118 -6.08 20.36 10.07
N ALA A 119 -4.86 19.84 9.99
CA ALA A 119 -3.92 20.18 8.93
C ALA A 119 -3.55 18.97 8.09
N LYS A 120 -3.14 19.22 6.84
CA LYS A 120 -2.60 18.18 5.95
C LYS A 120 -1.12 17.91 6.20
N MET A 121 -0.42 18.92 6.70
CA MET A 121 1.00 18.94 6.95
C MET A 121 1.26 19.89 8.12
N ALA A 122 2.19 19.53 9.00
CA ALA A 122 2.54 20.34 10.16
C ALA A 122 3.94 19.99 10.66
N VAL A 123 4.68 20.99 11.15
CA VAL A 123 5.93 20.77 11.89
C VAL A 123 5.59 20.30 13.30
N ALA A 124 6.39 19.40 13.85
CA ALA A 124 6.20 18.78 15.15
C ALA A 124 5.92 19.82 16.26
N SER A 125 6.60 20.97 16.22
CA SER A 125 6.40 22.08 17.16
C SER A 125 4.99 22.70 17.20
N GLU A 126 4.21 22.57 16.12
CA GLU A 126 2.86 23.12 16.01
C GLU A 126 1.76 22.07 16.32
N VAL A 127 2.14 20.80 16.33
CA VAL A 127 1.24 19.67 16.49
C VAL A 127 0.80 19.52 17.94
N THR A 128 -0.51 19.42 18.14
CA THR A 128 -1.13 19.12 19.44
C THR A 128 -1.34 17.62 19.62
N SER A 129 -1.76 16.91 18.58
CA SER A 129 -1.88 15.45 18.58
C SER A 129 -1.97 14.89 17.16
N ILE A 130 -1.54 13.64 16.99
CA ILE A 130 -1.64 12.91 15.72
C ILE A 130 -2.53 11.69 15.91
N SER A 131 -3.34 11.37 14.91
CA SER A 131 -4.07 10.11 14.85
C SER A 131 -3.59 9.30 13.65
N ALA A 132 -3.25 8.05 13.91
CA ALA A 132 -2.77 7.11 12.92
C ALA A 132 -3.59 5.81 12.94
N LEU A 133 -3.71 5.19 11.77
CA LEU A 133 -4.40 3.93 11.56
C LEU A 133 -3.39 2.86 11.21
N ARG A 134 -3.57 1.66 11.79
CA ARG A 134 -2.74 0.48 11.47
C ARG A 134 -2.87 0.14 9.96
N THR A 135 -1.75 -0.06 9.28
CA THR A 135 -1.69 -0.18 7.80
C THR A 135 -1.14 -1.52 7.32
N ASP A 136 -0.30 -2.20 8.11
CA ASP A 136 0.23 -3.54 7.80
C ASP A 136 -0.87 -4.61 7.62
N MET A 137 -1.99 -4.47 8.34
CA MET A 137 -3.10 -5.40 8.34
C MET A 137 -4.42 -4.71 7.97
N VAL A 138 -5.16 -5.32 7.05
CA VAL A 138 -6.46 -4.88 6.56
C VAL A 138 -7.56 -5.82 7.05
N ILE A 139 -8.66 -5.25 7.56
CA ILE A 139 -9.84 -6.02 7.97
C ILE A 139 -10.78 -6.16 6.77
N VAL A 140 -10.93 -7.38 6.27
CA VAL A 140 -11.83 -7.70 5.17
C VAL A 140 -13.10 -8.36 5.72
N LYS A 141 -14.26 -7.81 5.36
CA LYS A 141 -15.57 -8.40 5.71
C LYS A 141 -15.92 -9.53 4.76
N LEU A 142 -16.39 -10.64 5.30
CA LEU A 142 -16.87 -11.80 4.57
C LEU A 142 -18.38 -11.91 4.70
N THR A 143 -19.02 -12.45 3.67
CA THR A 143 -20.41 -12.90 3.71
C THR A 143 -20.47 -14.29 3.14
N MET A 144 -20.83 -15.25 3.98
CA MET A 144 -20.80 -16.68 3.67
C MET A 144 -22.23 -17.13 3.45
N THR A 145 -22.54 -17.60 2.25
CA THR A 145 -23.90 -18.00 1.87
C THR A 145 -23.98 -19.50 1.61
N ARG A 146 -24.88 -20.18 2.33
CA ARG A 146 -25.20 -21.60 2.22
C ARG A 146 -26.68 -21.77 1.93
N GLY A 147 -27.00 -22.24 0.73
CA GLY A 147 -28.40 -22.28 0.27
C GLY A 147 -29.07 -20.91 0.42
N GLU A 148 -30.01 -20.81 1.37
CA GLU A 148 -30.79 -19.60 1.67
C GLU A 148 -30.24 -18.79 2.85
N PHE A 149 -29.29 -19.32 3.61
CA PHE A 149 -28.75 -18.68 4.80
C PHE A 149 -27.47 -17.90 4.48
N SER A 150 -27.28 -16.75 5.12
CA SER A 150 -26.07 -15.93 4.94
C SER A 150 -25.55 -15.39 6.27
N ASP A 151 -24.29 -15.69 6.57
CA ASP A 151 -23.58 -15.20 7.76
C ASP A 151 -22.57 -14.13 7.39
N SER A 152 -22.32 -13.17 8.30
CA SER A 152 -21.34 -12.11 8.12
C SER A 152 -20.20 -12.25 9.13
N GLN A 153 -18.96 -12.25 8.64
CA GLN A 153 -17.76 -12.34 9.47
C GLN A 153 -16.73 -11.29 9.02
N SER A 154 -15.65 -11.10 9.76
CA SER A 154 -14.48 -10.33 9.36
C SER A 154 -13.21 -11.12 9.59
N ILE A 155 -12.25 -10.98 8.69
CA ILE A 155 -10.90 -11.54 8.82
C ILE A 155 -9.87 -10.43 8.74
N THR A 156 -8.78 -10.59 9.48
CA THR A 156 -7.60 -9.74 9.37
C THR A 156 -6.64 -10.37 8.39
N VAL A 157 -6.18 -9.59 7.40
CA VAL A 157 -5.25 -10.05 6.38
C VAL A 157 -4.16 -9.02 6.14
N GLU A 158 -3.00 -9.48 5.72
CA GLU A 158 -1.89 -8.60 5.38
C GLU A 158 -2.25 -7.63 4.24
N HIS A 159 -1.66 -6.45 4.31
CA HIS A 159 -1.70 -5.45 3.25
C HIS A 159 -1.12 -6.02 1.94
N GLY A 160 -1.75 -5.72 0.80
CA GLY A 160 -1.35 -6.25 -0.51
C GLY A 160 -1.75 -7.71 -0.79
N LYS A 161 -2.28 -8.47 0.19
CA LYS A 161 -2.78 -9.82 -0.07
C LYS A 161 -3.89 -9.81 -1.11
N THR A 162 -3.75 -10.63 -2.16
CA THR A 162 -4.71 -10.64 -3.27
C THR A 162 -5.79 -11.71 -3.13
N PHE A 163 -6.99 -11.37 -3.58
CA PHE A 163 -8.14 -12.27 -3.67
C PHE A 163 -8.66 -12.30 -5.10
N THR A 164 -8.92 -13.50 -5.62
CA THR A 164 -9.40 -13.66 -7.00
C THR A 164 -10.85 -14.14 -7.03
N ALA A 165 -11.72 -13.37 -7.67
CA ALA A 165 -13.12 -13.73 -7.85
C ALA A 165 -13.24 -14.98 -8.73
N GLY A 166 -13.96 -15.98 -8.22
CA GLY A 166 -14.16 -17.29 -8.84
C GLY A 166 -13.29 -18.41 -8.27
N HIS A 167 -12.23 -18.08 -7.52
CA HIS A 167 -11.35 -19.06 -6.87
C HIS A 167 -11.94 -19.60 -5.57
N LEU A 168 -11.36 -20.72 -5.13
CA LEU A 168 -11.62 -21.31 -3.83
C LEU A 168 -10.71 -20.66 -2.77
N MET A 169 -11.23 -20.55 -1.55
CA MET A 169 -10.56 -20.02 -0.38
C MET A 169 -10.97 -20.85 0.82
N ASP A 170 -10.00 -21.22 1.65
CA ASP A 170 -10.29 -21.90 2.92
C ASP A 170 -10.50 -20.87 4.03
N HIS A 171 -11.59 -21.05 4.78
CA HIS A 171 -11.95 -20.19 5.90
C HIS A 171 -12.74 -20.99 6.94
N ALA A 172 -12.39 -20.85 8.22
CA ALA A 172 -13.01 -21.58 9.33
C ALA A 172 -13.03 -23.11 9.17
N GLY A 173 -12.00 -23.68 8.53
CA GLY A 173 -11.88 -25.14 8.31
C GLY A 173 -12.71 -25.67 7.15
N GLU A 174 -13.35 -24.81 6.38
CA GLU A 174 -14.20 -25.18 5.24
C GLU A 174 -13.75 -24.45 3.97
N THR A 175 -13.92 -25.09 2.81
CA THR A 175 -13.58 -24.49 1.53
C THR A 175 -14.79 -23.73 0.97
N TRP A 176 -14.56 -22.49 0.56
CA TRP A 176 -15.55 -21.57 0.01
C TRP A 176 -15.16 -21.08 -1.37
N ARG A 177 -16.14 -20.84 -2.24
CA ARG A 177 -15.93 -20.17 -3.52
C ARG A 177 -16.16 -18.67 -3.39
N ILE A 178 -15.16 -17.86 -3.76
CA ILE A 178 -15.31 -16.42 -3.90
C ILE A 178 -16.24 -16.14 -5.08
N ARG A 179 -17.47 -15.73 -4.80
CA ARG A 179 -18.47 -15.41 -5.83
C ARG A 179 -18.28 -14.03 -6.42
N ALA A 180 -17.97 -13.06 -5.56
CA ALA A 180 -17.83 -11.65 -5.89
C ALA A 180 -16.98 -10.92 -4.83
N ILE A 181 -16.26 -9.90 -5.27
CA ILE A 181 -15.49 -9.01 -4.39
C ILE A 181 -16.07 -7.59 -4.56
N HIS A 182 -16.40 -6.92 -3.46
CA HIS A 182 -16.91 -5.56 -3.48
C HIS A 182 -15.79 -4.58 -3.11
N THR A 183 -15.49 -3.64 -4.00
CA THR A 183 -14.41 -2.65 -3.85
C THR A 183 -14.91 -1.25 -3.45
N GLY A 184 -16.18 -1.13 -3.06
CA GLY A 184 -16.83 0.15 -2.77
C GLY A 184 -17.51 0.76 -3.98
N GLU A 185 -16.83 0.85 -5.13
CA GLU A 185 -17.41 1.38 -6.37
C GLU A 185 -18.32 0.36 -7.09
N GLY A 186 -18.01 -0.94 -6.94
CA GLY A 186 -18.73 -1.99 -7.65
C GLY A 186 -18.45 -3.38 -7.13
N ARG A 187 -19.00 -4.39 -7.82
CA ARG A 187 -18.76 -5.81 -7.52
C ARG A 187 -17.96 -6.44 -8.66
N THR A 188 -16.76 -6.89 -8.34
CA THR A 188 -15.87 -7.64 -9.23
C THR A 188 -16.28 -9.11 -9.18
N MET A 189 -16.92 -9.58 -10.26
CA MET A 189 -17.35 -10.97 -10.39
C MET A 189 -16.26 -11.87 -11.02
N LYS A 190 -15.25 -11.25 -11.65
CA LYS A 190 -14.09 -11.87 -12.27
C LYS A 190 -12.91 -10.92 -12.14
N GLY A 191 -11.74 -11.44 -11.76
CA GLY A 191 -10.52 -10.65 -11.58
C GLY A 191 -9.96 -10.75 -10.17
N THR A 192 -8.76 -10.22 -10.03
CA THR A 192 -7.97 -10.23 -8.79
C THR A 192 -7.96 -8.83 -8.19
N VAL A 193 -8.08 -8.73 -6.86
CA VAL A 193 -8.12 -7.47 -6.12
C VAL A 193 -7.24 -7.60 -4.88
N GLU A 194 -6.47 -6.56 -4.57
CA GLU A 194 -5.66 -6.47 -3.34
C GLU A 194 -6.50 -6.11 -2.11
N SER A 195 -6.10 -6.61 -0.94
CA SER A 195 -6.83 -6.51 0.33
C SER A 195 -7.26 -5.08 0.68
N GLN A 196 -6.38 -4.09 0.47
CA GLN A 196 -6.63 -2.67 0.77
C GLN A 196 -7.83 -2.07 0.01
N PHE A 197 -8.16 -2.62 -1.16
CA PHE A 197 -9.28 -2.14 -1.98
C PHE A 197 -10.56 -2.94 -1.75
N ILE A 198 -10.55 -3.94 -0.86
CA ILE A 198 -11.69 -4.82 -0.63
C ILE A 198 -12.52 -4.32 0.54
N LYS A 199 -13.77 -3.98 0.26
CA LYS A 199 -14.78 -3.65 1.28
C LYS A 199 -15.48 -4.89 1.83
N ARG A 200 -15.79 -5.87 0.97
CA ARG A 200 -16.45 -7.13 1.34
C ARG A 200 -16.24 -8.23 0.30
N ILE A 201 -16.04 -9.46 0.74
CA ILE A 201 -16.00 -10.66 -0.11
C ILE A 201 -17.27 -11.48 0.11
N TYR A 202 -17.90 -11.90 -0.99
CA TYR A 202 -19.05 -12.80 -0.97
C TYR A 202 -18.58 -14.21 -1.29
N LEU A 203 -18.76 -15.09 -0.31
CA LEU A 203 -18.41 -16.50 -0.34
C LEU A 203 -19.67 -17.33 -0.52
N HIS A 204 -19.62 -18.31 -1.40
CA HIS A 204 -20.66 -19.32 -1.59
C HIS A 204 -20.06 -20.71 -1.43
N GLU A 205 -20.91 -21.69 -1.17
CA GLU A 205 -20.50 -23.09 -1.20
C GLU A 205 -19.83 -23.43 -2.55
N PRO A 206 -18.75 -24.21 -2.52
CA PRO A 206 -18.13 -24.70 -3.73
C PRO A 206 -19.14 -25.58 -4.48
N PRO A 207 -19.13 -25.55 -5.82
CA PRO A 207 -20.02 -26.41 -6.61
C PRO A 207 -19.73 -27.88 -6.25
N ASN A 208 -20.78 -28.61 -5.86
CA ASN A 208 -20.65 -30.03 -5.52
C ASN A 208 -20.12 -30.81 -6.74
N PRO A 209 -18.95 -31.47 -6.65
CA PRO A 209 -18.38 -32.21 -7.76
C PRO A 209 -19.21 -33.46 -8.14
N GLU A 210 -20.00 -34.01 -7.22
CA GLU A 210 -20.85 -35.18 -7.47
C GLU A 210 -22.11 -34.83 -8.26
N HIS A 211 -22.64 -33.62 -8.10
CA HIS A 211 -23.86 -33.17 -8.78
C HIS A 211 -23.51 -32.29 -9.99
N PHE A 212 -23.14 -32.93 -11.11
CA PHE A 212 -22.86 -32.25 -12.37
C PHE A 212 -24.13 -32.09 -13.23
N GLU A 213 -24.70 -30.90 -13.25
CA GLU A 213 -25.73 -30.53 -14.23
C GLU A 213 -25.12 -29.71 -15.37
N PRO A 214 -25.11 -30.21 -16.62
CA PRO A 214 -24.57 -29.47 -17.74
C PRO A 214 -25.44 -28.26 -18.08
N LYS A 215 -24.83 -27.07 -18.04
CA LYS A 215 -25.54 -25.80 -18.31
C LYS A 215 -25.65 -25.50 -19.79
N THR A 216 -24.73 -26.02 -20.59
CA THR A 216 -24.71 -25.82 -22.05
C THR A 216 -24.90 -27.12 -22.84
N PRO A 217 -25.43 -27.07 -24.07
CA PRO A 217 -25.50 -28.25 -24.94
C PRO A 217 -24.14 -28.87 -25.29
N ARG A 218 -23.05 -28.11 -25.17
CA ARG A 218 -21.67 -28.62 -25.36
C ARG A 218 -21.22 -29.43 -24.15
N GLU A 219 -21.38 -28.88 -22.95
CA GLU A 219 -21.07 -29.56 -21.68
C GLU A 219 -21.91 -30.82 -21.52
N ARG A 220 -23.20 -30.80 -21.90
CA ARG A 220 -24.07 -31.99 -21.83
C ARG A 220 -23.58 -33.11 -22.74
N ARG A 221 -23.17 -32.78 -23.96
CA ARG A 221 -22.61 -33.77 -24.91
C ARG A 221 -21.30 -34.36 -24.41
N GLN A 222 -20.45 -33.54 -23.78
CA GLN A 222 -19.19 -33.99 -23.22
C GLN A 222 -19.40 -34.87 -21.97
N ALA A 223 -20.26 -34.45 -21.06
CA ALA A 223 -20.63 -35.24 -19.88
C ALA A 223 -21.33 -36.56 -20.23
N TRP A 224 -22.09 -36.60 -21.33
CA TRP A 224 -22.63 -37.86 -21.86
C TRP A 224 -21.53 -38.78 -22.40
N LYS A 225 -20.55 -38.26 -23.16
CA LYS A 225 -19.39 -39.03 -23.62
C LYS A 225 -18.55 -39.57 -22.46
N GLU A 226 -18.44 -38.79 -21.38
CA GLU A 226 -17.68 -39.14 -20.16
C GLU A 226 -18.51 -39.98 -19.17
N GLY A 227 -19.77 -40.33 -19.48
CA GLY A 227 -20.64 -41.12 -18.59
C GLY A 227 -21.05 -40.43 -17.29
N ARG A 228 -20.88 -39.10 -17.19
CA ARG A 228 -21.19 -38.28 -16.00
C ARG A 228 -22.65 -37.89 -15.89
N LEU A 229 -23.39 -37.93 -17.01
CA LEU A 229 -24.85 -38.01 -16.96
C LEU A 229 -25.18 -39.48 -16.69
N GLY A 230 -25.75 -39.80 -15.52
CA GLY A 230 -26.23 -41.14 -15.22
C GLY A 230 -27.16 -41.72 -16.30
N TYR A 231 -27.58 -42.98 -16.17
CA TYR A 231 -28.36 -43.69 -17.19
C TYR A 231 -29.63 -42.90 -17.59
N ASN A 232 -29.57 -42.22 -18.74
CA ASN A 232 -30.63 -41.37 -19.27
C ASN A 232 -31.10 -41.95 -20.60
N PRO A 233 -32.01 -42.94 -20.57
CA PRO A 233 -32.37 -43.72 -21.75
C PRO A 233 -33.09 -42.91 -22.83
N ASN A 234 -33.61 -41.70 -22.51
CA ASN A 234 -34.28 -40.81 -23.46
C ASN A 234 -33.95 -39.33 -23.18
N PRO A 235 -32.84 -38.79 -23.72
CA PRO A 235 -32.45 -37.42 -23.44
C PRO A 235 -33.39 -36.42 -24.12
N ILE A 236 -34.12 -35.65 -23.32
CA ILE A 236 -34.87 -34.48 -23.81
C ILE A 236 -33.85 -33.46 -24.34
N VAL A 237 -33.86 -33.24 -25.65
CA VAL A 237 -33.03 -32.23 -26.31
C VAL A 237 -33.50 -30.86 -25.83
N PRO A 238 -32.63 -30.02 -25.23
CA PRO A 238 -33.00 -28.66 -24.88
C PRO A 238 -33.46 -27.95 -26.14
N LYS A 239 -34.70 -27.44 -26.14
CA LYS A 239 -35.19 -26.60 -27.23
C LYS A 239 -34.27 -25.38 -27.30
N GLU A 240 -33.69 -25.11 -28.47
CA GLU A 240 -32.92 -23.90 -28.69
C GLU A 240 -33.85 -22.69 -28.47
N VAL A 241 -33.72 -22.01 -27.33
CA VAL A 241 -34.46 -20.78 -27.07
C VAL A 241 -33.76 -19.66 -27.84
N THR A 242 -34.18 -19.44 -29.08
CA THR A 242 -33.87 -18.18 -29.78
C THR A 242 -34.55 -17.05 -29.01
N LYS A 243 -33.75 -16.18 -28.39
CA LYS A 243 -34.25 -14.97 -27.71
C LYS A 243 -35.12 -14.18 -28.70
N LYS A 244 -36.29 -13.67 -28.25
CA LYS A 244 -37.11 -12.75 -29.06
C LYS A 244 -36.22 -11.59 -29.57
N ARG A 245 -36.29 -11.29 -30.87
CA ARG A 245 -35.46 -10.32 -31.64
C ARG A 245 -34.03 -10.74 -32.02
N VAL A 246 -33.58 -11.95 -31.74
CA VAL A 246 -32.31 -12.46 -32.28
C VAL A 246 -32.63 -13.33 -33.50
N GLN A 247 -32.24 -12.89 -34.71
CA GLN A 247 -32.24 -13.77 -35.87
C GLN A 247 -30.93 -14.56 -35.87
N PRO A 248 -30.94 -15.87 -35.56
CA PRO A 248 -29.74 -16.68 -35.65
C PRO A 248 -29.31 -16.79 -37.11
N SER A 249 -28.08 -16.40 -37.44
CA SER A 249 -27.52 -16.60 -38.78
C SER A 249 -27.17 -18.07 -38.98
N ASN A 250 -28.18 -18.92 -39.20
CA ASN A 250 -27.98 -20.33 -39.54
C ASN A 250 -27.53 -20.49 -41.01
N LYS A 251 -26.42 -19.84 -41.39
CA LYS A 251 -25.61 -20.30 -42.52
C LYS A 251 -24.66 -21.39 -42.02
N ARG A 252 -25.20 -22.56 -41.70
CA ARG A 252 -24.40 -23.79 -41.75
C ARG A 252 -23.95 -23.93 -43.21
N LYS A 253 -22.72 -23.52 -43.52
CA LYS A 253 -22.07 -23.88 -44.80
C LYS A 253 -22.18 -25.40 -44.88
N LYS A 254 -23.00 -25.93 -45.80
CA LYS A 254 -22.97 -27.35 -46.18
C LYS A 254 -21.50 -27.65 -46.47
N LYS A 255 -20.86 -28.47 -45.61
CA LYS A 255 -19.51 -28.95 -45.90
C LYS A 255 -19.60 -29.66 -47.25
N ARG A 256 -18.86 -29.19 -48.24
CA ARG A 256 -18.76 -29.89 -49.53
C ARG A 256 -18.26 -31.31 -49.23
N PRO A 257 -18.83 -32.35 -49.87
CA PRO A 257 -18.26 -33.69 -49.75
C PRO A 257 -16.79 -33.62 -50.18
N ARG A 258 -15.92 -34.27 -49.41
CA ARG A 258 -14.54 -34.51 -49.82
C ARG A 258 -14.60 -35.54 -50.94
N ASN A 259 -14.29 -35.12 -52.16
CA ASN A 259 -13.78 -36.03 -53.19
C ASN A 259 -12.31 -36.33 -52.88
#